data_AF-A0A945ABB7-F1
#
_entry.id   AF-A0A945ABB7-F1
#
_cell.length_a   1.000
_cell.length_b   1.000
_cell.length_c   1.000
_cell.angle_alpha   90.00
_cell.angle_beta   90.00
_cell.angle_gamma   90.00
#
_symmetry.space_group_name_H-M   'P 1'
#
loop_
_entity.id
_entity.type
_entity.pdbx_description
1 polymer ?
#
loop_
_entity_poly.entity_id
_entity_poly.type
_entity_poly.pdbx_seq_one_letter_code
_entity_poly.pdbx_strand_id
1 'polypeptide(L)'
;MHSFAKKMMQLPLTVSLYGMKHLADLVVHPSTSQASPDLIRRFESQFVTFMRDALIAGDRLAEEKLDPLLHAFTPNGLGSGHLYKTGIDAVRVIAEGLSARVQGSGRELVWQELGNKLQSFGTFRYVESVLDISRRSDMALSTLVQKTNACDSYNKVWATEGLGHFYTEWVWQDGQVPEHLLTDETLTGLPVSCMVALHAGMGLSLAKHCLEDVTKKSERKEIEKVVVRFIELCTDNARPGFVGISFEALGLIVQTLYPTLRLLFDQVLHKHAPNLLGLYWHGIGRGSYFMPRSSLTWDKTDWASLRAPHELGQMNLYAGLAWPVTLVNIRHPEVMAHFIARNGEFFEANDAFASGIAAALVVWRHSTGGDEYLDRFCSFQPHTNNQMLRRRWADWIQLPSQIALPQVFNLVQEHQCFDVLFYYQSQRDLLKTLETA
;
A
#
# COMPACT_ATOMS: atom_id res chain seq x y z
N MET A 1 -4.55 21.01 -29.75
CA MET A 1 -5.03 19.76 -29.13
C MET A 1 -4.50 18.48 -29.80
N HIS A 2 -4.29 18.41 -31.13
CA HIS A 2 -3.80 17.21 -31.83
C HIS A 2 -2.30 16.84 -31.66
N SER A 3 -1.45 17.74 -31.13
CA SER A 3 0.01 17.52 -30.99
C SER A 3 0.42 16.92 -29.62
N PHE A 4 -0.41 17.10 -28.58
CA PHE A 4 -0.14 16.65 -27.21
C PHE A 4 -0.47 15.16 -27.01
N ALA A 5 -1.57 14.69 -27.61
CA ALA A 5 -1.96 13.28 -27.61
C ALA A 5 -0.93 12.38 -28.31
N LYS A 6 -0.33 12.86 -29.41
CA LYS A 6 0.68 12.11 -30.19
C LYS A 6 2.03 11.97 -29.44
N LYS A 7 2.39 12.94 -28.60
CA LYS A 7 3.59 12.88 -27.73
C LYS A 7 3.39 12.04 -26.47
N MET A 8 2.16 11.96 -25.93
CA MET A 8 1.82 11.04 -24.84
C MET A 8 1.74 9.57 -25.29
N MET A 9 1.36 9.31 -26.54
CA MET A 9 1.25 7.94 -27.07
C MET A 9 2.60 7.27 -27.41
N GLN A 10 3.68 8.03 -27.59
CA GLN A 10 4.96 7.47 -28.08
C GLN A 10 6.09 7.36 -27.03
N LEU A 11 5.97 8.02 -25.87
CA LEU A 11 7.05 8.05 -24.87
C LEU A 11 7.04 6.93 -23.80
N PRO A 12 5.89 6.43 -23.28
CA PRO A 12 5.93 5.44 -22.18
C PRO A 12 6.22 4.00 -22.64
N LEU A 13 5.72 3.59 -23.81
CA LEU A 13 5.90 2.23 -24.32
C LEU A 13 7.30 2.00 -24.89
N THR A 14 7.85 2.94 -25.66
CA THR A 14 9.13 2.74 -26.35
C THR A 14 10.32 2.78 -25.39
N VAL A 15 10.21 3.56 -24.31
CA VAL A 15 11.25 3.65 -23.27
C VAL A 15 11.15 2.49 -22.26
N SER A 16 9.93 2.01 -21.94
CA SER A 16 9.76 0.84 -21.06
C SER A 16 10.08 -0.47 -21.76
N LEU A 17 9.70 -0.69 -23.02
CA LEU A 17 10.03 -1.91 -23.76
C LEU A 17 11.54 -2.04 -24.03
N TYR A 18 12.24 -0.94 -24.30
CA TYR A 18 13.70 -0.98 -24.51
C TYR A 18 14.46 -1.24 -23.19
N GLY A 19 14.03 -0.64 -22.08
CA GLY A 19 14.57 -0.93 -20.75
C GLY A 19 14.26 -2.34 -20.27
N MET A 20 13.01 -2.81 -20.45
CA MET A 20 12.59 -4.17 -20.13
C MET A 20 13.26 -5.22 -21.01
N LYS A 21 13.50 -4.93 -22.31
CA LYS A 21 14.25 -5.82 -23.20
C LYS A 21 15.71 -5.96 -22.76
N HIS A 22 16.39 -4.86 -22.40
CA HIS A 22 17.76 -4.95 -21.88
C HIS A 22 17.84 -5.69 -20.53
N LEU A 23 16.82 -5.57 -19.68
CA LEU A 23 16.74 -6.33 -18.43
C LEU A 23 16.41 -7.81 -18.67
N ALA A 24 15.54 -8.11 -19.64
CA ALA A 24 15.27 -9.47 -20.09
C ALA A 24 16.52 -10.09 -20.73
N ASP A 25 17.30 -9.33 -21.50
CA ASP A 25 18.55 -9.80 -22.10
C ASP A 25 19.62 -10.11 -21.04
N LEU A 26 19.67 -9.36 -19.92
CA LEU A 26 20.49 -9.72 -18.75
C LEU A 26 20.01 -10.99 -18.05
N VAL A 27 18.72 -11.28 -18.18
CA VAL A 27 18.13 -12.51 -17.67
C VAL A 27 18.38 -13.69 -18.62
N VAL A 28 18.54 -13.47 -19.93
CA VAL A 28 18.70 -14.55 -20.91
C VAL A 28 20.18 -14.84 -21.23
N HIS A 29 21.08 -13.84 -21.16
CA HIS A 29 22.49 -13.97 -21.55
C HIS A 29 23.47 -13.52 -20.44
N PRO A 30 23.75 -14.39 -19.44
CA PRO A 30 24.48 -14.02 -18.22
C PRO A 30 26.01 -13.94 -18.34
N SER A 31 26.60 -14.41 -19.44
CA SER A 31 28.07 -14.50 -19.59
C SER A 31 28.76 -13.19 -20.01
N THR A 32 28.02 -12.10 -20.23
CA THR A 32 28.56 -10.85 -20.80
C THR A 32 28.37 -9.59 -19.95
N SER A 33 27.79 -9.66 -18.75
CA SER A 33 27.44 -8.43 -18.02
C SER A 33 27.46 -8.56 -16.51
N GLN A 34 28.51 -8.04 -15.88
CA GLN A 34 28.31 -7.34 -14.61
C GLN A 34 27.35 -6.19 -14.90
N ALA A 35 26.13 -6.22 -14.35
CA ALA A 35 25.21 -5.10 -14.49
C ALA A 35 25.87 -3.84 -13.91
N SER A 36 26.27 -2.91 -14.78
CA SER A 36 26.94 -1.66 -14.37
C SER A 36 26.02 -0.86 -13.43
N PRO A 37 26.55 -0.20 -12.39
CA PRO A 37 25.80 0.73 -11.53
C PRO A 37 24.99 1.79 -12.31
N ASP A 38 25.41 2.13 -13.53
CA ASP A 38 24.69 3.09 -14.39
C ASP A 38 23.42 2.50 -14.99
N LEU A 39 23.40 1.20 -15.24
CA LEU A 39 22.21 0.51 -15.72
C LEU A 39 21.15 0.42 -14.62
N ILE A 40 21.56 0.12 -13.39
CA ILE A 40 20.67 0.11 -12.21
C ILE A 40 20.05 1.49 -12.02
N ARG A 41 20.86 2.56 -12.07
CA ARG A 41 20.35 3.95 -11.98
C ARG A 41 19.38 4.32 -13.11
N ARG A 42 19.60 3.82 -14.32
CA ARG A 42 18.68 4.01 -15.45
C ARG A 42 17.37 3.27 -15.24
N PHE A 43 17.43 2.02 -14.77
CA PHE A 43 16.24 1.26 -14.40
C PHE A 43 15.46 1.97 -13.30
N GLU A 44 16.13 2.43 -12.24
CA GLU A 44 15.50 3.20 -11.16
C GLU A 44 14.72 4.40 -11.69
N SER A 45 15.35 5.22 -12.54
CA SER A 45 14.70 6.40 -13.11
C SER A 45 13.50 6.05 -14.01
N GLN A 46 13.58 4.95 -14.77
CA GLN A 46 12.50 4.50 -15.65
C GLN A 46 11.35 3.86 -14.87
N PHE A 47 11.67 3.04 -13.88
CA PHE A 47 10.72 2.42 -12.97
C PHE A 47 9.95 3.46 -12.16
N VAL A 48 10.62 4.52 -11.69
CA VAL A 48 9.97 5.66 -11.01
C VAL A 48 8.91 6.31 -11.88
N THR A 49 9.21 6.50 -13.16
CA THR A 49 8.28 7.10 -14.12
C THR A 49 7.13 6.14 -14.43
N PHE A 50 7.44 4.86 -14.68
CA PHE A 50 6.45 3.82 -14.94
C PHE A 50 5.46 3.64 -13.79
N MET A 51 5.93 3.56 -12.53
CA MET A 51 5.05 3.40 -11.37
C MET A 51 4.16 4.62 -11.15
N ARG A 52 4.71 5.83 -11.34
CA ARG A 52 3.89 7.06 -11.29
C ARG A 52 2.81 7.04 -12.36
N ASP A 53 3.18 6.67 -13.59
CA ASP A 53 2.23 6.64 -14.71
C ASP A 53 1.21 5.52 -14.54
N ALA A 54 1.56 4.35 -14.02
CA ALA A 54 0.62 3.27 -13.73
C ALA A 54 -0.40 3.68 -12.64
N LEU A 55 0.04 4.42 -11.63
CA LEU A 55 -0.84 5.00 -10.60
C LEU A 55 -1.83 6.03 -11.18
N ILE A 56 -1.46 6.78 -12.22
CA ILE A 56 -2.29 7.83 -12.84
C ILE A 56 -3.15 7.30 -14.01
N ALA A 57 -2.58 6.44 -14.86
CA ALA A 57 -3.15 6.02 -16.15
C ALA A 57 -4.15 4.88 -16.03
N GLY A 58 -4.11 4.10 -14.94
CA GLY A 58 -5.09 3.04 -14.70
C GLY A 58 -6.54 3.54 -14.64
N ASP A 59 -6.76 4.85 -14.52
CA ASP A 59 -8.07 5.46 -14.22
C ASP A 59 -8.84 6.00 -15.45
N ARG A 60 -8.23 6.11 -16.64
CA ARG A 60 -8.95 6.62 -17.83
C ARG A 60 -9.83 5.58 -18.55
N LEU A 61 -9.89 4.36 -18.04
CA LEU A 61 -10.61 3.26 -18.68
C LEU A 61 -12.12 3.26 -18.43
N ALA A 62 -12.64 4.14 -17.58
CA ALA A 62 -14.09 4.29 -17.42
C ALA A 62 -14.72 5.22 -18.48
N GLU A 63 -13.94 6.05 -19.19
CA GLU A 63 -14.49 7.07 -20.09
C GLU A 63 -14.15 6.93 -21.58
N GLU A 64 -13.24 6.03 -22.00
CA GLU A 64 -12.90 5.92 -23.42
C GLU A 64 -13.93 5.08 -24.20
N LYS A 65 -14.94 5.76 -24.77
CA LYS A 65 -15.44 5.38 -26.10
C LYS A 65 -14.28 5.51 -27.08
N LEU A 66 -13.53 4.42 -27.26
CA LEU A 66 -12.41 4.37 -28.20
C LEU A 66 -12.87 4.72 -29.63
N ASP A 67 -12.19 5.70 -30.22
CA ASP A 67 -12.30 6.13 -31.62
C ASP A 67 -12.16 4.89 -32.56
N PRO A 68 -13.03 4.69 -33.56
CA PRO A 68 -13.01 3.52 -34.46
C PRO A 68 -11.65 3.20 -35.11
N LEU A 69 -10.75 4.19 -35.23
CA LEU A 69 -9.39 4.00 -35.74
C LEU A 69 -8.46 3.23 -34.79
N LEU A 70 -8.71 3.22 -33.48
CA LEU A 70 -7.90 2.50 -32.48
C LEU A 70 -8.17 0.99 -32.46
N HIS A 71 -9.36 0.58 -32.92
CA HIS A 71 -9.72 -0.83 -33.12
C HIS A 71 -8.91 -1.52 -34.21
N ALA A 72 -8.29 -0.76 -35.13
CA ALA A 72 -7.55 -1.31 -36.26
C ALA A 72 -6.07 -1.64 -35.97
N PHE A 73 -5.49 -1.08 -34.89
CA PHE A 73 -4.06 -1.22 -34.58
C PHE A 73 -3.77 -1.92 -33.24
N THR A 74 -4.81 -2.31 -32.50
CA THR A 74 -4.69 -3.21 -31.35
C THR A 74 -5.25 -4.58 -31.76
N PRO A 75 -4.51 -5.69 -31.64
CA PRO A 75 -5.08 -7.01 -31.82
C PRO A 75 -6.18 -7.18 -30.77
N ASN A 76 -7.44 -7.16 -31.23
CA ASN A 76 -8.68 -7.42 -30.49
C ASN A 76 -8.67 -7.13 -28.98
N GLY A 77 -9.03 -5.89 -28.59
CA GLY A 77 -9.66 -5.62 -27.28
C GLY A 77 -8.75 -5.45 -26.05
N LEU A 78 -7.45 -5.25 -26.22
CA LEU A 78 -6.52 -5.01 -25.12
C LEU A 78 -6.64 -3.57 -24.59
N GLY A 79 -7.41 -3.37 -23.52
CA GLY A 79 -7.44 -2.11 -22.78
C GLY A 79 -6.07 -1.77 -22.15
N SER A 80 -5.77 -0.48 -21.95
CA SER A 80 -4.51 0.01 -21.39
C SER A 80 -4.16 -0.61 -20.02
N GLY A 81 -5.17 -0.97 -19.22
CA GLY A 81 -4.99 -1.64 -17.92
C GLY A 81 -4.40 -3.04 -18.04
N HIS A 82 -4.74 -3.78 -19.09
CA HIS A 82 -4.13 -5.10 -19.35
C HIS A 82 -2.65 -4.95 -19.74
N LEU A 83 -2.29 -3.88 -20.46
CA LEU A 83 -0.90 -3.58 -20.80
C LEU A 83 -0.08 -3.21 -19.54
N TYR A 84 -0.62 -2.40 -18.63
CA TYR A 84 0.04 -2.07 -17.37
C TYR A 84 0.17 -3.28 -16.44
N LYS A 85 -0.87 -4.12 -16.35
CA LYS A 85 -0.80 -5.39 -15.61
C LYS A 85 0.30 -6.28 -16.16
N THR A 86 0.32 -6.49 -17.48
CA THR A 86 1.35 -7.29 -18.16
C THR A 86 2.76 -6.71 -17.91
N GLY A 87 2.90 -5.38 -17.92
CA GLY A 87 4.16 -4.71 -17.57
C GLY A 87 4.59 -4.94 -16.13
N ILE A 88 3.67 -4.82 -15.16
CA ILE A 88 3.95 -5.09 -13.74
C ILE A 88 4.34 -6.55 -13.52
N ASP A 89 3.61 -7.50 -14.13
CA ASP A 89 3.92 -8.92 -14.08
C ASP A 89 5.29 -9.21 -14.70
N ALA A 90 5.63 -8.57 -15.82
CA ALA A 90 6.94 -8.71 -16.44
C ALA A 90 8.08 -8.18 -15.54
N VAL A 91 7.91 -7.00 -14.93
CA VAL A 91 8.92 -6.44 -14.00
C VAL A 91 9.04 -7.32 -12.75
N ARG A 92 7.95 -7.90 -12.24
CA ARG A 92 7.99 -8.85 -11.12
C ARG A 92 8.84 -10.07 -11.45
N VAL A 93 8.60 -10.72 -12.60
CA VAL A 93 9.36 -11.89 -13.04
C VAL A 93 10.85 -11.56 -13.19
N ILE A 94 11.17 -10.36 -13.69
CA ILE A 94 12.57 -9.88 -13.78
C ILE A 94 13.17 -9.72 -12.38
N ALA A 95 12.46 -9.09 -11.44
CA ALA A 95 12.93 -8.89 -10.07
C ALA A 95 13.19 -10.22 -9.35
N GLU A 96 12.29 -11.19 -9.48
CA GLU A 96 12.46 -12.55 -8.95
C GLU A 96 13.69 -13.24 -9.56
N GLY A 97 13.85 -13.15 -10.89
CA GLY A 97 14.99 -13.71 -11.60
C GLY A 97 16.33 -13.05 -11.23
N LEU A 98 16.34 -11.74 -10.96
CA LEU A 98 17.52 -11.03 -10.47
C LEU A 98 17.85 -11.44 -9.03
N SER A 99 16.86 -11.49 -8.14
CA SER A 99 17.02 -11.92 -6.75
C SER A 99 17.69 -13.29 -6.65
N ALA A 100 17.20 -14.27 -7.42
CA ALA A 100 17.78 -15.62 -7.46
C ALA A 100 19.23 -15.65 -7.98
N ARG A 101 19.66 -14.68 -8.80
CA ARG A 101 21.01 -14.64 -9.38
C ARG A 101 22.05 -13.89 -8.56
N VAL A 102 21.64 -12.90 -7.79
CA VAL A 102 22.58 -12.09 -6.98
C VAL A 102 22.70 -12.58 -5.53
N GLN A 103 22.31 -13.83 -5.26
CA GLN A 103 22.34 -14.44 -3.93
C GLN A 103 23.70 -14.25 -3.23
N GLY A 104 23.66 -13.84 -1.96
CA GLY A 104 24.84 -13.63 -1.12
C GLY A 104 25.46 -12.23 -1.23
N SER A 105 24.89 -11.32 -2.03
CA SER A 105 25.38 -9.94 -2.16
C SER A 105 24.63 -8.93 -1.29
N GLY A 106 23.56 -9.35 -0.61
CA GLY A 106 22.59 -8.48 0.07
C GLY A 106 21.66 -7.74 -0.89
N ARG A 107 21.96 -7.69 -2.19
CA ARG A 107 21.10 -7.07 -3.21
C ARG A 107 19.91 -7.94 -3.60
N GLU A 108 20.00 -9.25 -3.36
CA GLU A 108 18.89 -10.19 -3.58
C GLU A 108 17.64 -9.77 -2.80
N LEU A 109 17.81 -9.21 -1.60
CA LEU A 109 16.72 -8.80 -0.72
C LEU A 109 16.04 -7.51 -1.19
N VAL A 110 16.76 -6.61 -1.86
CA VAL A 110 16.18 -5.41 -2.50
C VAL A 110 15.25 -5.83 -3.65
N TRP A 111 15.72 -6.77 -4.48
CA TRP A 111 14.91 -7.30 -5.57
C TRP A 111 13.72 -8.13 -5.08
N GLN A 112 13.89 -8.88 -3.98
CA GLN A 112 12.79 -9.59 -3.34
C GLN A 112 11.73 -8.62 -2.82
N GLU A 113 12.13 -7.52 -2.16
CA GLU A 113 11.19 -6.50 -1.70
C GLU A 113 10.43 -5.88 -2.87
N LEU A 114 11.13 -5.55 -3.96
CA LEU A 114 10.50 -5.01 -5.17
C LEU A 114 9.47 -6.00 -5.74
N GLY A 115 9.82 -7.28 -5.84
CA GLY A 115 8.90 -8.34 -6.27
C GLY A 115 7.66 -8.42 -5.39
N ASN A 116 7.85 -8.37 -4.07
CA ASN A 116 6.75 -8.37 -3.10
C ASN A 116 5.83 -7.14 -3.27
N LYS A 117 6.39 -5.93 -3.43
CA LYS A 117 5.64 -4.69 -3.68
C LYS A 117 4.83 -4.76 -4.97
N LEU A 118 5.42 -5.28 -6.04
CA LEU A 118 4.74 -5.43 -7.33
C LEU A 118 3.62 -6.47 -7.27
N GLN A 119 3.83 -7.57 -6.55
CA GLN A 119 2.79 -8.58 -6.35
C GLN A 119 1.61 -8.01 -5.53
N SER A 120 1.85 -7.35 -4.41
CA SER A 120 0.78 -6.78 -3.58
C SER A 120 0.00 -5.71 -4.34
N PHE A 121 0.71 -4.78 -5.00
CA PHE A 121 0.08 -3.75 -5.83
C PHE A 121 -0.71 -4.33 -7.00
N GLY A 122 -0.15 -5.31 -7.72
CA GLY A 122 -0.83 -5.97 -8.84
C GLY A 122 -2.09 -6.71 -8.40
N THR A 123 -2.05 -7.38 -7.24
CA THR A 123 -3.19 -8.10 -6.66
C THR A 123 -4.31 -7.12 -6.26
N PHE A 124 -3.95 -6.04 -5.57
CA PHE A 124 -4.86 -4.98 -5.18
C PHE A 124 -5.50 -4.30 -6.41
N ARG A 125 -4.68 -3.81 -7.34
CA ARG A 125 -5.15 -2.96 -8.45
C ARG A 125 -5.98 -3.72 -9.47
N TYR A 126 -5.60 -4.97 -9.77
CA TYR A 126 -6.24 -5.78 -10.80
C TYR A 126 -7.10 -6.90 -10.20
N VAL A 127 -7.74 -6.61 -9.06
CA VAL A 127 -8.57 -7.57 -8.32
C VAL A 127 -9.65 -8.22 -9.19
N GLU A 128 -10.22 -7.47 -10.14
CA GLU A 128 -11.22 -7.99 -11.09
C GLU A 128 -10.69 -9.17 -11.90
N SER A 129 -9.41 -9.12 -12.29
CA SER A 129 -8.76 -10.22 -13.01
C SER A 129 -8.25 -11.31 -12.07
N VAL A 130 -7.88 -10.97 -10.83
CA VAL A 130 -7.47 -11.96 -9.82
C VAL A 130 -8.65 -12.82 -9.35
N LEU A 131 -9.84 -12.22 -9.21
CA LEU A 131 -11.05 -12.87 -8.73
C LEU A 131 -11.98 -13.35 -9.84
N ASP A 132 -11.57 -13.20 -11.11
CA ASP A 132 -12.35 -13.53 -12.30
C ASP A 132 -13.77 -12.92 -12.25
N ILE A 133 -13.81 -11.58 -12.15
CA ILE A 133 -15.04 -10.79 -12.14
C ILE A 133 -15.33 -10.37 -13.57
N SER A 134 -16.16 -11.17 -14.26
CA SER A 134 -16.47 -10.98 -15.67
C SER A 134 -17.64 -10.03 -15.94
N ARG A 135 -18.53 -9.81 -14.97
CA ARG A 135 -19.69 -8.91 -15.09
C ARG A 135 -19.93 -8.17 -13.79
N ARG A 136 -20.04 -6.85 -13.87
CA ARG A 136 -20.27 -5.97 -12.72
C ARG A 136 -21.69 -6.13 -12.18
N SER A 137 -22.70 -6.03 -13.04
CA SER A 137 -24.10 -5.75 -12.68
C SER A 137 -24.85 -6.63 -11.67
N ASP A 138 -24.37 -7.82 -11.27
CA ASP A 138 -25.22 -8.79 -10.55
C ASP A 138 -24.57 -9.46 -9.31
N MET A 139 -23.38 -9.04 -8.89
CA MET A 139 -22.66 -9.73 -7.80
C MET A 139 -22.83 -9.03 -6.45
N ALA A 140 -23.47 -9.70 -5.50
CA ALA A 140 -23.50 -9.26 -4.11
C ALA A 140 -22.09 -9.23 -3.50
N LEU A 141 -21.82 -8.25 -2.62
CA LEU A 141 -20.52 -8.11 -1.94
C LEU A 141 -20.09 -9.40 -1.23
N SER A 142 -21.04 -10.14 -0.64
CA SER A 142 -20.80 -11.46 -0.04
C SER A 142 -20.20 -12.48 -1.00
N THR A 143 -20.65 -12.50 -2.26
CA THR A 143 -20.11 -13.39 -3.28
C THR A 143 -18.70 -12.97 -3.69
N LEU A 144 -18.45 -11.66 -3.78
CA LEU A 144 -17.12 -11.14 -4.10
C LEU A 144 -16.11 -11.42 -2.97
N VAL A 145 -16.51 -11.26 -1.71
CA VAL A 145 -15.69 -11.61 -0.54
C VAL A 145 -15.42 -13.12 -0.50
N GLN A 146 -16.41 -13.96 -0.84
CA GLN A 146 -16.17 -15.41 -0.93
C GLN A 146 -15.10 -15.78 -1.95
N LYS A 147 -15.03 -15.06 -3.09
CA LYS A 147 -13.97 -15.27 -4.09
C LYS A 147 -12.57 -15.00 -3.54
N THR A 148 -12.39 -14.07 -2.59
CA THR A 148 -11.06 -13.80 -2.00
C THR A 148 -10.55 -14.96 -1.14
N ASN A 149 -11.45 -15.83 -0.65
CA ASN A 149 -11.05 -17.03 0.09
C ASN A 149 -10.40 -18.11 -0.79
N ALA A 150 -10.52 -18.02 -2.12
CA ALA A 150 -9.82 -18.91 -3.04
C ALA A 150 -8.33 -18.52 -3.21
N CYS A 151 -7.94 -17.31 -2.81
CA CYS A 151 -6.55 -16.88 -2.80
C CYS A 151 -5.78 -17.53 -1.64
N ASP A 152 -4.48 -17.73 -1.82
CA ASP A 152 -3.59 -18.01 -0.68
C ASP A 152 -3.61 -16.84 0.32
N SER A 153 -3.19 -17.10 1.56
CA SER A 153 -3.25 -16.12 2.64
C SER A 153 -2.59 -14.78 2.31
N TYR A 154 -1.52 -14.78 1.53
CA TYR A 154 -0.84 -13.54 1.17
C TYR A 154 -1.66 -12.72 0.17
N ASN A 155 -2.11 -13.35 -0.91
CA ASN A 155 -2.92 -12.67 -1.92
C ASN A 155 -4.32 -12.30 -1.39
N LYS A 156 -4.88 -13.06 -0.45
CA LYS A 156 -6.20 -12.80 0.15
C LYS A 156 -6.30 -11.40 0.77
N VAL A 157 -5.27 -10.96 1.51
CA VAL A 157 -5.26 -9.63 2.16
C VAL A 157 -5.36 -8.53 1.11
N TRP A 158 -4.48 -8.56 0.11
CA TRP A 158 -4.43 -7.54 -0.95
C TRP A 158 -5.62 -7.61 -1.90
N ALA A 159 -6.14 -8.80 -2.19
CA ALA A 159 -7.34 -8.97 -3.01
C ALA A 159 -8.59 -8.46 -2.28
N THR A 160 -8.67 -8.64 -0.95
CA THR A 160 -9.78 -8.09 -0.16
C THR A 160 -9.70 -6.57 -0.06
N GLU A 161 -8.49 -6.00 0.07
CA GLU A 161 -8.29 -4.55 0.00
C GLU A 161 -8.64 -4.01 -1.39
N GLY A 162 -8.18 -4.68 -2.45
CA GLY A 162 -8.52 -4.36 -3.83
C GLY A 162 -10.01 -4.41 -4.09
N LEU A 163 -10.71 -5.40 -3.50
CA LEU A 163 -12.15 -5.53 -3.61
C LEU A 163 -12.89 -4.34 -2.98
N GLY A 164 -12.45 -3.87 -1.80
CA GLY A 164 -13.00 -2.67 -1.18
C GLY A 164 -12.89 -1.46 -2.10
N HIS A 165 -11.70 -1.25 -2.69
CA HIS A 165 -11.47 -0.18 -3.65
C HIS A 165 -12.33 -0.35 -4.92
N PHE A 166 -12.33 -1.54 -5.52
CA PHE A 166 -13.09 -1.85 -6.73
C PHE A 166 -14.60 -1.64 -6.56
N TYR A 167 -15.15 -2.07 -5.42
CA TYR A 167 -16.57 -1.92 -5.13
C TYR A 167 -16.97 -0.45 -4.98
N THR A 168 -16.13 0.37 -4.35
CA THR A 168 -16.36 1.83 -4.27
C THR A 168 -16.21 2.51 -5.64
N GLU A 169 -15.19 2.16 -6.43
CA GLU A 169 -15.02 2.69 -7.80
C GLU A 169 -16.21 2.35 -8.71
N TRP A 170 -16.83 1.18 -8.53
CA TRP A 170 -18.00 0.80 -9.29
C TRP A 170 -19.16 1.77 -9.04
N VAL A 171 -19.45 2.13 -7.79
CA VAL A 171 -20.52 3.10 -7.47
C VAL A 171 -20.26 4.46 -8.12
N TRP A 172 -19.02 4.94 -8.07
CA TRP A 172 -18.63 6.17 -8.77
C TRP A 172 -18.85 6.09 -10.28
N GLN A 173 -18.51 4.96 -10.90
CA GLN A 173 -18.65 4.74 -12.36
C GLN A 173 -20.10 4.65 -12.82
N ASP A 174 -21.02 4.27 -11.93
CA ASP A 174 -22.47 4.32 -12.18
C ASP A 174 -23.03 5.75 -12.02
N GLY A 175 -22.15 6.75 -11.81
CA GLY A 175 -22.51 8.16 -11.62
C GLY A 175 -23.12 8.46 -10.26
N GLN A 176 -22.98 7.55 -9.30
CA GLN A 176 -23.52 7.67 -7.96
C GLN A 176 -22.45 8.11 -6.96
N VAL A 177 -22.89 8.75 -5.89
CA VAL A 177 -22.05 9.02 -4.72
C VAL A 177 -22.14 7.82 -3.79
N PRO A 178 -21.02 7.26 -3.31
CA PRO A 178 -20.99 6.25 -2.26
C PRO A 178 -21.75 6.68 -1.01
N GLU A 179 -22.75 5.90 -0.64
CA GLU A 179 -23.51 6.05 0.60
C GLU A 179 -23.72 4.66 1.23
N HIS A 180 -23.44 4.53 2.52
CA HIS A 180 -23.66 3.31 3.31
C HIS A 180 -23.03 2.02 2.73
N LEU A 181 -21.88 2.12 2.06
CA LEU A 181 -21.27 0.98 1.37
C LEU A 181 -20.81 -0.16 2.29
N LEU A 182 -20.16 0.16 3.41
CA LEU A 182 -19.59 -0.82 4.35
C LEU A 182 -20.13 -0.56 5.76
N THR A 183 -21.44 -0.36 5.90
CA THR A 183 -22.15 -0.22 7.19
C THR A 183 -22.72 -1.56 7.68
N ASP A 184 -23.23 -1.62 8.92
CA ASP A 184 -23.78 -2.86 9.50
C ASP A 184 -24.82 -3.55 8.61
N GLU A 185 -25.70 -2.78 7.96
CA GLU A 185 -26.74 -3.28 7.07
C GLU A 185 -26.14 -4.01 5.87
N THR A 186 -25.21 -3.37 5.16
CA THR A 186 -24.55 -3.94 3.96
C THR A 186 -23.59 -5.07 4.30
N LEU A 187 -23.02 -5.06 5.51
CA LEU A 187 -22.04 -6.05 5.98
C LEU A 187 -22.67 -7.27 6.67
N THR A 188 -24.00 -7.33 6.77
CA THR A 188 -24.68 -8.45 7.44
C THR A 188 -24.30 -9.79 6.81
N GLY A 189 -23.79 -10.71 7.64
CA GLY A 189 -23.38 -12.06 7.22
C GLY A 189 -21.97 -12.15 6.63
N LEU A 190 -21.23 -11.05 6.50
CA LEU A 190 -19.81 -11.08 6.13
C LEU A 190 -18.92 -11.37 7.35
N PRO A 191 -17.80 -12.09 7.17
CA PRO A 191 -16.87 -12.34 8.25
C PRO A 191 -16.12 -11.07 8.63
N VAL A 192 -15.99 -10.78 9.93
CA VAL A 192 -15.30 -9.57 10.42
C VAL A 192 -13.84 -9.50 9.92
N SER A 193 -13.22 -10.65 9.63
CA SER A 193 -11.85 -10.78 9.10
C SER A 193 -11.61 -9.99 7.81
N CYS A 194 -12.63 -9.71 6.99
CA CYS A 194 -12.44 -8.93 5.76
C CYS A 194 -12.53 -7.41 5.97
N MET A 195 -13.02 -6.95 7.11
CA MET A 195 -13.45 -5.56 7.28
C MET A 195 -12.29 -4.56 7.23
N VAL A 196 -11.14 -4.89 7.85
CA VAL A 196 -9.96 -4.01 7.82
C VAL A 196 -9.53 -3.74 6.38
N ALA A 197 -9.38 -4.79 5.58
CA ALA A 197 -8.96 -4.68 4.19
C ALA A 197 -10.01 -3.96 3.32
N LEU A 198 -11.30 -4.31 3.45
CA LEU A 198 -12.37 -3.65 2.70
C LEU A 198 -12.41 -2.14 2.96
N HIS A 199 -12.33 -1.72 4.23
CA HIS A 199 -12.35 -0.30 4.60
C HIS A 199 -11.10 0.44 4.12
N ALA A 200 -9.93 -0.19 4.19
CA ALA A 200 -8.69 0.40 3.64
C ALA A 200 -8.83 0.66 2.13
N GLY A 201 -9.35 -0.31 1.37
CA GLY A 201 -9.62 -0.17 -0.06
C GLY A 201 -10.63 0.92 -0.39
N MET A 202 -11.75 0.96 0.33
CA MET A 202 -12.78 2.00 0.19
C MET A 202 -12.19 3.39 0.45
N GLY A 203 -11.45 3.56 1.56
CA GLY A 203 -10.81 4.82 1.90
C GLY A 203 -9.88 5.35 0.80
N LEU A 204 -9.14 4.47 0.12
CA LEU A 204 -8.30 4.84 -1.02
C LEU A 204 -9.10 5.40 -2.20
N SER A 205 -10.22 4.75 -2.55
CA SER A 205 -11.12 5.24 -3.61
C SER A 205 -11.75 6.59 -3.22
N LEU A 206 -12.30 6.70 -2.00
CA LEU A 206 -12.90 7.95 -1.51
C LEU A 206 -11.89 9.11 -1.49
N ALA A 207 -10.67 8.86 -0.99
CA ALA A 207 -9.61 9.87 -0.97
C ALA A 207 -9.23 10.30 -2.40
N LYS A 208 -9.06 9.34 -3.32
CA LYS A 208 -8.75 9.63 -4.73
C LYS A 208 -9.80 10.58 -5.34
N HIS A 209 -11.08 10.25 -5.24
CA HIS A 209 -12.17 11.09 -5.81
C HIS A 209 -12.26 12.47 -5.15
N CYS A 210 -12.10 12.56 -3.83
CA CYS A 210 -12.06 13.85 -3.15
C CYS A 210 -10.89 14.75 -3.60
N LEU A 211 -9.78 14.14 -4.03
CA LEU A 211 -8.57 14.87 -4.42
C LEU A 211 -8.44 15.08 -5.94
N GLU A 212 -9.40 14.67 -6.76
CA GLU A 212 -9.29 14.71 -8.23
C GLU A 212 -8.98 16.12 -8.78
N ASP A 213 -9.64 17.14 -8.22
CA ASP A 213 -9.45 18.55 -8.60
C ASP A 213 -8.28 19.24 -7.86
N VAL A 214 -7.63 18.56 -6.91
CA VAL A 214 -6.51 19.13 -6.17
C VAL A 214 -5.29 19.25 -7.08
N THR A 215 -4.66 20.41 -7.07
CA THR A 215 -3.41 20.67 -7.79
C THR A 215 -2.34 21.16 -6.81
N LYS A 216 -1.07 21.18 -7.25
CA LYS A 216 0.03 21.73 -6.45
C LYS A 216 -0.14 23.22 -6.10
N LYS A 217 -1.08 23.91 -6.75
CA LYS A 217 -1.41 25.32 -6.51
C LYS A 217 -2.69 25.50 -5.70
N SER A 218 -3.35 24.41 -5.31
CA SER A 218 -4.61 24.49 -4.59
C SER A 218 -4.44 25.27 -3.30
N GLU A 219 -5.40 26.15 -3.05
CA GLU A 219 -5.38 27.05 -1.91
C GLU A 219 -5.97 26.38 -0.67
N ARG A 220 -5.68 26.93 0.51
CA ARG A 220 -6.17 26.42 1.80
C ARG A 220 -7.68 26.12 1.79
N LYS A 221 -8.49 27.03 1.24
CA LYS A 221 -9.95 26.90 1.23
C LYS A 221 -10.43 25.71 0.39
N GLU A 222 -9.71 25.36 -0.66
CA GLU A 222 -10.01 24.17 -1.47
C GLU A 222 -9.67 22.91 -0.69
N ILE A 223 -8.51 22.89 -0.03
CA ILE A 223 -8.11 21.77 0.83
C ILE A 223 -9.07 21.59 2.01
N GLU A 224 -9.55 22.68 2.62
CA GLU A 224 -10.58 22.64 3.68
C GLU A 224 -11.86 21.93 3.19
N LYS A 225 -12.35 22.24 1.98
CA LYS A 225 -13.53 21.57 1.41
C LYS A 225 -13.29 20.08 1.16
N VAL A 226 -12.13 19.74 0.59
CA VAL A 226 -11.74 18.35 0.30
C VAL A 226 -11.68 17.52 1.59
N VAL A 227 -11.06 18.07 2.65
CA VAL A 227 -10.96 17.39 3.95
C VAL A 227 -12.35 17.17 4.55
N VAL A 228 -13.21 18.19 4.58
CA VAL A 228 -14.57 18.03 5.11
C VAL A 228 -15.35 16.97 4.32
N ARG A 229 -15.33 17.05 2.98
CA ARG A 229 -16.03 16.09 2.13
C ARG A 229 -15.53 14.67 2.31
N PHE A 230 -14.21 14.49 2.39
CA PHE A 230 -13.62 13.18 2.64
C PHE A 230 -14.02 12.62 4.00
N ILE A 231 -14.14 13.48 5.03
CA ILE A 231 -14.56 13.05 6.35
C ILE A 231 -16.00 12.58 6.39
N GLU A 232 -16.90 13.31 5.75
CA GLU A 232 -18.30 12.91 5.57
C GLU A 232 -18.39 11.55 4.87
N LEU A 233 -17.73 11.41 3.72
CA LEU A 233 -17.74 10.15 2.96
C LEU A 233 -17.21 8.96 3.75
N CYS A 234 -16.11 9.11 4.50
CA CYS A 234 -15.61 8.03 5.35
C CYS A 234 -16.61 7.65 6.44
N THR A 235 -17.23 8.64 7.08
CA THR A 235 -18.16 8.42 8.19
C THR A 235 -19.46 7.76 7.71
N ASP A 236 -19.98 8.19 6.56
CA ASP A 236 -21.26 7.70 6.01
C ASP A 236 -21.16 6.28 5.45
N ASN A 237 -19.95 5.87 5.02
CA ASN A 237 -19.74 4.60 4.35
C ASN A 237 -19.05 3.53 5.20
N ALA A 238 -18.42 3.90 6.33
CA ALA A 238 -17.68 2.96 7.16
C ALA A 238 -18.47 2.56 8.41
N ARG A 239 -18.29 1.29 8.80
CA ARG A 239 -18.79 0.77 10.07
C ARG A 239 -18.04 1.40 11.26
N PRO A 240 -18.72 1.73 12.38
CA PRO A 240 -18.05 2.11 13.62
C PRO A 240 -16.97 1.10 14.04
N GLY A 241 -15.82 1.60 14.53
CA GLY A 241 -14.65 0.78 14.86
C GLY A 241 -13.74 0.45 13.66
N PHE A 242 -14.15 0.79 12.43
CA PHE A 242 -13.36 0.65 11.21
C PHE A 242 -13.17 1.98 10.45
N VAL A 243 -13.84 3.06 10.88
CA VAL A 243 -13.81 4.35 10.18
C VAL A 243 -12.39 4.94 10.10
N GLY A 244 -11.60 4.84 11.18
CA GLY A 244 -10.20 5.31 11.21
C GLY A 244 -9.32 4.72 10.11
N ILE A 245 -9.62 3.49 9.70
CA ILE A 245 -8.90 2.78 8.62
C ILE A 245 -9.13 3.48 7.28
N SER A 246 -10.35 3.96 7.03
CA SER A 246 -10.68 4.70 5.82
C SER A 246 -10.01 6.08 5.81
N PHE A 247 -9.99 6.75 6.96
CA PHE A 247 -9.36 8.06 7.11
C PHE A 247 -7.85 8.06 6.82
N GLU A 248 -7.16 6.99 7.21
CA GLU A 248 -5.71 6.83 7.00
C GLU A 248 -5.30 6.99 5.53
N ALA A 249 -6.17 6.57 4.61
CA ALA A 249 -5.94 6.64 3.18
C ALA A 249 -5.66 8.06 2.66
N LEU A 250 -6.17 9.11 3.33
CA LEU A 250 -5.87 10.49 2.96
C LEU A 250 -4.38 10.79 2.99
N GLY A 251 -3.69 10.37 4.07
CA GLY A 251 -2.26 10.58 4.20
C GLY A 251 -1.47 9.85 3.12
N LEU A 252 -1.89 8.63 2.79
CA LEU A 252 -1.28 7.80 1.76
C LEU A 252 -1.41 8.44 0.37
N ILE A 253 -2.62 8.87 -0.01
CA ILE A 253 -2.86 9.51 -1.31
C ILE A 253 -2.15 10.86 -1.40
N VAL A 254 -2.19 11.69 -0.35
CA VAL A 254 -1.48 12.97 -0.33
C VAL A 254 0.03 12.77 -0.44
N GLN A 255 0.62 11.80 0.27
CA GLN A 255 2.04 11.48 0.15
C GLN A 255 2.42 11.04 -1.27
N THR A 256 1.56 10.24 -1.90
CA THR A 256 1.85 9.61 -3.19
C THR A 256 1.67 10.57 -4.36
N LEU A 257 0.59 11.34 -4.36
CA LEU A 257 0.18 12.20 -5.49
C LEU A 257 0.50 13.69 -5.26
N TYR A 258 0.42 14.16 -4.01
CA TYR A 258 0.52 15.58 -3.66
C TYR A 258 1.54 15.87 -2.54
N PRO A 259 2.78 15.34 -2.60
CA PRO A 259 3.74 15.42 -1.47
C PRO A 259 4.09 16.86 -1.06
N THR A 260 3.92 17.84 -1.96
CA THR A 260 4.14 19.26 -1.67
C THR A 260 3.04 19.91 -0.82
N LEU A 261 1.85 19.28 -0.74
CA LEU A 261 0.71 19.80 0.02
C LEU A 261 0.58 19.19 1.42
N ARG A 262 1.48 18.27 1.81
CA ARG A 262 1.36 17.52 3.06
C ARG A 262 1.19 18.39 4.31
N LEU A 263 1.97 19.46 4.40
CA LEU A 263 1.90 20.40 5.52
C LEU A 263 0.67 21.29 5.47
N LEU A 264 0.09 21.53 4.28
CA LEU A 264 -1.15 22.28 4.16
C LEU A 264 -2.34 21.45 4.66
N PHE A 265 -2.39 20.16 4.28
CA PHE A 265 -3.39 19.22 4.81
C PHE A 265 -3.27 19.05 6.32
N ASP A 266 -2.04 18.93 6.86
CA ASP A 266 -1.78 18.92 8.30
C ASP A 266 -2.38 20.15 9.01
N GLN A 267 -2.10 21.36 8.50
CA GLN A 267 -2.63 22.60 9.07
C GLN A 267 -4.16 22.70 9.03
N VAL A 268 -4.77 22.15 7.97
CA VAL A 268 -6.24 22.09 7.84
C VAL A 268 -6.82 21.09 8.82
N LEU A 269 -6.27 19.88 8.91
CA LEU A 269 -6.70 18.85 9.84
C LEU A 269 -6.52 19.30 11.29
N HIS A 270 -5.41 19.95 11.63
CA HIS A 270 -5.18 20.48 12.97
C HIS A 270 -6.28 21.45 13.42
N LYS A 271 -6.81 22.24 12.50
CA LYS A 271 -7.87 23.22 12.77
C LYS A 271 -9.26 22.58 12.82
N HIS A 272 -9.56 21.62 11.93
CA HIS A 272 -10.92 21.14 11.69
C HIS A 272 -11.21 19.75 12.28
N ALA A 273 -10.21 18.88 12.37
CA ALA A 273 -10.34 17.51 12.83
C ALA A 273 -9.02 17.02 13.50
N PRO A 274 -8.60 17.63 14.62
CA PRO A 274 -7.29 17.36 15.23
C PRO A 274 -7.13 15.89 15.67
N ASN A 275 -8.23 15.20 15.97
CA ASN A 275 -8.26 13.78 16.30
C ASN A 275 -7.84 12.87 15.12
N LEU A 276 -7.90 13.35 13.88
CA LEU A 276 -7.50 12.59 12.68
C LEU A 276 -6.04 12.80 12.28
N LEU A 277 -5.30 13.71 12.93
CA LEU A 277 -3.91 14.00 12.59
C LEU A 277 -3.00 12.78 12.69
N GLY A 278 -3.22 11.92 13.69
CA GLY A 278 -2.47 10.68 13.86
C GLY A 278 -2.62 9.76 12.64
N LEU A 279 -3.86 9.47 12.27
CA LEU A 279 -4.22 8.64 11.11
C LEU A 279 -3.66 9.23 9.80
N TYR A 280 -3.71 10.55 9.63
CA TYR A 280 -3.14 11.22 8.47
C TYR A 280 -1.61 11.02 8.36
N TRP A 281 -0.87 11.23 9.45
CA TRP A 281 0.57 11.01 9.44
C TRP A 281 0.95 9.53 9.34
N HIS A 282 0.13 8.63 9.88
CA HIS A 282 0.28 7.19 9.66
C HIS A 282 0.15 6.84 8.17
N GLY A 283 -0.88 7.37 7.50
CA GLY A 283 -1.05 7.25 6.05
C GLY A 283 0.13 7.78 5.25
N ILE A 284 0.69 8.92 5.66
CA ILE A 284 1.93 9.45 5.05
C ILE A 284 3.08 8.45 5.18
N GLY A 285 3.24 7.84 6.36
CA GLY A 285 4.22 6.78 6.60
C GLY A 285 4.05 5.62 5.63
N ARG A 286 2.82 5.12 5.51
CA ARG A 286 2.46 4.00 4.63
C ARG A 286 2.71 4.34 3.15
N GLY A 287 2.29 5.51 2.70
CA GLY A 287 2.52 5.98 1.32
C GLY A 287 4.00 6.18 1.00
N SER A 288 4.82 6.50 1.99
CA SER A 288 6.27 6.70 1.79
C SER A 288 7.00 5.41 1.43
N TYR A 289 6.48 4.24 1.84
CA TYR A 289 7.05 2.93 1.50
C TYR A 289 6.94 2.60 0.01
N PHE A 290 5.84 3.03 -0.62
CA PHE A 290 5.52 2.76 -2.02
C PHE A 290 6.06 3.84 -2.97
N MET A 291 6.75 4.86 -2.46
CA MET A 291 7.39 5.83 -3.32
C MET A 291 8.47 5.16 -4.18
N PRO A 292 8.60 5.52 -5.47
CA PRO A 292 9.50 4.77 -6.31
C PRO A 292 11.00 4.93 -5.97
N ARG A 293 11.39 6.00 -5.26
CA ARG A 293 12.75 6.15 -4.73
C ARG A 293 13.03 5.20 -3.56
N SER A 294 12.14 5.17 -2.57
CA SER A 294 12.25 4.24 -1.43
C SER A 294 12.08 2.78 -1.83
N SER A 295 11.52 2.49 -3.01
CA SER A 295 11.35 1.15 -3.55
C SER A 295 12.63 0.48 -4.06
N LEU A 296 13.74 1.22 -4.23
CA LEU A 296 14.95 0.67 -4.86
C LEU A 296 16.25 0.95 -4.10
N THR A 297 16.36 2.08 -3.38
CA THR A 297 17.66 2.53 -2.85
C THR A 297 17.81 2.34 -1.35
N TRP A 298 16.70 2.28 -0.59
CA TRP A 298 16.70 2.32 0.89
C TRP A 298 17.71 3.34 1.45
N ASP A 299 17.79 4.51 0.82
CA ASP A 299 18.75 5.52 1.24
C ASP A 299 18.25 6.21 2.52
N LYS A 300 19.12 6.32 3.53
CA LYS A 300 18.84 7.05 4.78
C LYS A 300 18.37 8.49 4.50
N THR A 301 18.80 9.07 3.37
CA THR A 301 18.42 10.42 2.95
C THR A 301 16.94 10.57 2.60
N ASP A 302 16.30 9.51 2.06
CA ASP A 302 14.88 9.54 1.69
C ASP A 302 14.01 9.69 2.94
N TRP A 303 14.31 8.93 4.00
CA TRP A 303 13.59 8.98 5.27
C TRP A 303 13.85 10.26 6.06
N ALA A 304 15.09 10.75 6.04
CA ALA A 304 15.45 12.00 6.73
C ALA A 304 14.65 13.21 6.22
N SER A 305 14.23 13.20 4.96
CA SER A 305 13.40 14.26 4.36
C SER A 305 11.92 14.20 4.79
N LEU A 306 11.48 13.09 5.37
CA LEU A 306 10.12 12.87 5.85
C LEU A 306 10.04 13.29 7.32
N ARG A 307 9.65 14.54 7.53
CA ARG A 307 9.49 15.15 8.86
C ARG A 307 8.06 15.64 9.05
N ALA A 308 7.44 15.19 10.13
CA ALA A 308 6.20 15.77 10.62
C ALA A 308 6.51 17.05 11.43
N PRO A 309 5.60 18.04 11.47
CA PRO A 309 5.82 19.28 12.19
C PRO A 309 5.72 19.14 13.72
N HIS A 310 5.23 18.00 14.20
CA HIS A 310 5.05 17.71 15.63
C HIS A 310 5.41 16.25 15.96
N GLU A 311 5.80 16.00 17.21
CA GLU A 311 6.32 14.70 17.68
C GLU A 311 5.33 13.55 17.46
N LEU A 312 4.06 13.74 17.82
CA LEU A 312 3.02 12.71 17.61
C LEU A 312 2.86 12.34 16.13
N GLY A 313 3.03 13.31 15.22
CA GLY A 313 2.94 13.07 13.78
C GLY A 313 4.16 12.29 13.30
N GLN A 314 5.34 12.55 13.89
CA GLN A 314 6.56 11.82 13.57
C GLN A 314 6.47 10.36 14.03
N MET A 315 5.91 10.10 15.21
CA MET A 315 5.66 8.75 15.71
C MET A 315 4.65 8.01 14.82
N ASN A 316 3.53 8.64 14.48
CA ASN A 316 2.55 8.07 13.56
C ASN A 316 3.15 7.76 12.18
N LEU A 317 4.00 8.64 11.64
CA LEU A 317 4.72 8.40 10.39
C LEU A 317 5.60 7.14 10.48
N TYR A 318 6.33 6.94 11.58
CA TYR A 318 7.17 5.75 11.76
C TYR A 318 6.35 4.47 11.93
N ALA A 319 5.26 4.52 12.70
CA ALA A 319 4.33 3.40 12.83
C ALA A 319 3.71 3.03 11.46
N GLY A 320 3.22 4.02 10.72
CA GLY A 320 2.63 3.82 9.40
C GLY A 320 3.61 3.34 8.35
N LEU A 321 4.90 3.69 8.46
CA LEU A 321 5.96 3.14 7.60
C LEU A 321 6.26 1.68 7.93
N ALA A 322 6.30 1.31 9.22
CA ALA A 322 6.58 -0.06 9.64
C ALA A 322 5.53 -1.06 9.12
N TRP A 323 4.28 -0.59 8.98
CA TRP A 323 3.15 -1.42 8.57
C TRP A 323 3.36 -2.09 7.19
N PRO A 324 3.58 -1.36 6.08
CA PRO A 324 3.76 -1.97 4.77
C PRO A 324 5.12 -2.68 4.66
N VAL A 325 6.17 -2.22 5.36
CA VAL A 325 7.46 -2.96 5.43
C VAL A 325 7.23 -4.36 5.99
N THR A 326 6.33 -4.49 6.97
CA THR A 326 5.97 -5.77 7.58
C THR A 326 5.07 -6.60 6.68
N LEU A 327 3.88 -6.11 6.32
CA LEU A 327 2.88 -6.93 5.61
C LEU A 327 3.31 -7.33 4.20
N VAL A 328 3.95 -6.42 3.45
CA VAL A 328 4.40 -6.73 2.09
C VAL A 328 5.45 -7.82 2.11
N ASN A 329 6.27 -7.88 3.17
CA ASN A 329 7.40 -8.81 3.27
C ASN A 329 7.20 -9.95 4.28
N ILE A 330 5.97 -10.20 4.75
CA ILE A 330 5.74 -11.18 5.83
C ILE A 330 6.17 -12.60 5.48
N ARG A 331 6.17 -12.96 4.18
CA ARG A 331 6.69 -14.26 3.68
C ARG A 331 8.22 -14.37 3.69
N HIS A 332 8.91 -13.23 3.80
CA HIS A 332 10.36 -13.08 3.62
C HIS A 332 10.95 -12.23 4.76
N PRO A 333 10.98 -12.74 6.01
CA PRO A 333 11.49 -12.00 7.18
C PRO A 333 12.93 -11.48 7.00
N GLU A 334 13.72 -12.09 6.11
CA GLU A 334 15.07 -11.64 5.73
C GLU A 334 15.05 -10.21 5.16
N VAL A 335 14.00 -9.83 4.43
CA VAL A 335 13.85 -8.47 3.87
C VAL A 335 13.69 -7.46 5.00
N MET A 336 12.85 -7.76 6.01
CA MET A 336 12.71 -6.92 7.20
C MET A 336 14.03 -6.85 7.98
N ALA A 337 14.72 -7.98 8.16
CA ALA A 337 15.99 -8.01 8.88
C ALA A 337 17.04 -7.14 8.18
N HIS A 338 17.07 -7.16 6.85
CA HIS A 338 17.93 -6.29 6.06
C HIS A 338 17.54 -4.82 6.17
N PHE A 339 16.24 -4.50 6.14
CA PHE A 339 15.74 -3.14 6.35
C PHE A 339 16.18 -2.59 7.72
N ILE A 340 15.99 -3.36 8.80
CA ILE A 340 16.40 -3.00 10.17
C ILE A 340 17.92 -2.84 10.27
N ALA A 341 18.69 -3.70 9.59
CA ALA A 341 20.15 -3.61 9.59
C ALA A 341 20.66 -2.27 9.03
N ARG A 342 20.02 -1.77 7.96
CA ARG A 342 20.40 -0.53 7.29
C ARG A 342 19.85 0.73 7.97
N ASN A 343 18.59 0.66 8.38
CA ASN A 343 17.81 1.85 8.76
C ASN A 343 17.46 1.91 10.25
N GLY A 344 17.69 0.84 11.03
CA GLY A 344 17.18 0.74 12.40
C GLY A 344 17.60 1.90 13.31
N GLU A 345 18.82 2.40 13.18
CA GLU A 345 19.30 3.56 13.96
C GLU A 345 18.35 4.78 13.89
N PHE A 346 17.68 4.98 12.75
CA PHE A 346 16.75 6.10 12.56
C PHE A 346 15.45 5.98 13.38
N PHE A 347 15.09 4.76 13.77
CA PHE A 347 13.85 4.44 14.48
C PHE A 347 14.07 4.13 15.96
N GLU A 348 15.32 4.16 16.46
CA GLU A 348 15.64 3.79 17.85
C GLU A 348 15.17 4.79 18.91
N ALA A 349 14.82 6.02 18.51
CA ALA A 349 14.48 7.09 19.45
C ALA A 349 13.17 6.84 20.23
N ASN A 350 12.26 6.01 19.70
CA ASN A 350 10.99 5.65 20.33
C ASN A 350 10.51 4.27 19.86
N ASP A 351 9.40 3.79 20.41
CA ASP A 351 8.79 2.49 20.09
C ASP A 351 7.80 2.56 18.91
N ALA A 352 7.67 3.69 18.21
CA ALA A 352 6.62 3.85 17.21
C ALA A 352 6.77 2.91 16.01
N PHE A 353 7.99 2.66 15.55
CA PHE A 353 8.24 1.67 14.49
C PHE A 353 7.83 0.26 14.95
N ALA A 354 8.20 -0.14 16.17
CA ALA A 354 7.81 -1.42 16.76
C ALA A 354 6.29 -1.54 16.95
N SER A 355 5.62 -0.46 17.36
CA SER A 355 4.17 -0.37 17.49
C SER A 355 3.48 -0.62 16.14
N GLY A 356 3.98 -0.01 15.06
CA GLY A 356 3.49 -0.25 13.70
C GLY A 356 3.70 -1.68 13.20
N ILE A 357 4.83 -2.33 13.54
CA ILE A 357 5.04 -3.77 13.28
C ILE A 357 3.97 -4.58 14.01
N ALA A 358 3.79 -4.35 15.31
CA ALA A 358 2.82 -5.09 16.12
C ALA A 358 1.39 -4.96 15.57
N ALA A 359 0.97 -3.74 15.21
CA ALA A 359 -0.31 -3.47 14.58
C ALA A 359 -0.47 -4.23 13.26
N ALA A 360 0.56 -4.24 12.40
CA ALA A 360 0.54 -5.01 11.16
C ALA A 360 0.37 -6.52 11.42
N LEU A 361 1.07 -7.09 12.40
CA LEU A 361 0.93 -8.51 12.75
C LEU A 361 -0.49 -8.85 13.23
N VAL A 362 -1.12 -7.98 14.02
CA VAL A 362 -2.52 -8.13 14.46
C VAL A 362 -3.48 -8.07 13.27
N VAL A 363 -3.29 -7.11 12.36
CA VAL A 363 -4.11 -7.01 11.13
C VAL A 363 -3.94 -8.24 10.23
N TRP A 364 -2.72 -8.78 10.12
CA TRP A 364 -2.48 -10.00 9.37
C TRP A 364 -3.21 -11.20 10.00
N ARG A 365 -3.04 -11.41 11.31
CA ARG A 365 -3.73 -12.45 12.10
C ARG A 365 -5.24 -12.37 11.88
N HIS A 366 -5.80 -11.17 11.94
CA HIS A 366 -7.23 -10.92 11.71
C HIS A 366 -7.67 -11.33 10.31
N SER A 367 -6.89 -10.99 9.29
CA SER A 367 -7.25 -11.19 7.89
C SER A 367 -7.10 -12.65 7.42
N THR A 368 -6.13 -13.38 7.98
CA THR A 368 -5.76 -14.73 7.53
C THR A 368 -6.13 -15.85 8.51
N GLY A 369 -6.47 -15.51 9.77
CA GLY A 369 -6.73 -16.48 10.83
C GLY A 369 -5.46 -17.03 11.51
N GLY A 370 -4.28 -16.51 11.16
CA GLY A 370 -2.99 -17.00 11.66
C GLY A 370 -2.44 -18.13 10.81
N ASP A 371 -1.65 -17.76 9.80
CA ASP A 371 -1.04 -18.69 8.85
C ASP A 371 0.44 -18.98 9.17
N GLU A 372 1.03 -19.89 8.40
CA GLU A 372 2.45 -20.24 8.50
C GLU A 372 3.40 -19.08 8.18
N TYR A 373 2.93 -18.04 7.47
CA TYR A 373 3.73 -16.85 7.18
C TYR A 373 3.93 -16.03 8.44
N LEU A 374 2.85 -15.79 9.21
CA LEU A 374 2.91 -15.10 10.49
C LEU A 374 3.81 -15.84 11.49
N ASP A 375 3.61 -17.15 11.65
CA ASP A 375 4.37 -17.96 12.61
C ASP A 375 5.87 -17.96 12.29
N ARG A 376 6.22 -18.13 11.01
CA ARG A 376 7.59 -18.04 10.53
C ARG A 376 8.20 -16.65 10.73
N PHE A 377 7.43 -15.59 10.46
CA PHE A 377 7.92 -14.22 10.63
C PHE A 377 8.24 -13.93 12.11
N CYS A 378 7.35 -14.31 13.02
CA CYS A 378 7.53 -14.11 14.47
C CYS A 378 8.66 -14.99 15.06
N SER A 379 8.83 -16.22 14.55
CA SER A 379 9.87 -17.15 15.03
C SER A 379 11.24 -16.97 14.36
N PHE A 380 11.32 -16.16 13.30
CA PHE A 380 12.57 -15.91 12.58
C PHE A 380 13.64 -15.34 13.50
N GLN A 381 14.88 -15.75 13.28
CA GLN A 381 16.08 -15.29 13.97
C GLN A 381 17.11 -14.87 12.92
N PRO A 382 17.49 -13.59 12.84
CA PRO A 382 18.49 -13.14 11.87
C PRO A 382 19.82 -13.91 12.03
N HIS A 383 20.20 -14.71 11.04
CA HIS A 383 21.47 -15.44 11.00
C HIS A 383 22.63 -14.48 10.69
N THR A 384 23.07 -13.73 11.70
CA THR A 384 24.09 -12.68 11.57
C THR A 384 24.93 -12.56 12.83
N ASN A 385 26.17 -12.11 12.68
CA ASN A 385 27.03 -11.71 13.81
C ASN A 385 26.69 -10.31 14.36
N ASN A 386 25.86 -9.53 13.66
CA ASN A 386 25.45 -8.20 14.08
C ASN A 386 24.55 -8.26 15.34
N GLN A 387 25.15 -7.97 16.50
CA GLN A 387 24.46 -7.97 17.79
C GLN A 387 23.32 -6.96 17.85
N MET A 388 23.50 -5.79 17.22
CA MET A 388 22.49 -4.74 17.20
C MET A 388 21.25 -5.16 16.42
N LEU A 389 21.42 -5.82 15.28
CA LEU A 389 20.30 -6.36 14.51
C LEU A 389 19.53 -7.41 15.32
N ARG A 390 20.22 -8.34 16.00
CA ARG A 390 19.56 -9.35 16.84
C ARG A 390 18.77 -8.70 17.97
N ARG A 391 19.34 -7.68 18.62
CA ARG A 391 18.64 -6.90 19.66
C ARG A 391 17.39 -6.21 19.11
N ARG A 392 17.52 -5.44 18.02
CA ARG A 392 16.37 -4.76 17.40
C ARG A 392 15.29 -5.74 16.97
N TRP A 393 15.66 -6.90 16.43
CA TRP A 393 14.70 -7.94 16.06
C TRP A 393 13.94 -8.47 17.28
N ALA A 394 14.65 -8.75 18.37
CA ALA A 394 14.03 -9.18 19.62
C ALA A 394 13.08 -8.11 20.19
N ASP A 395 13.56 -6.86 20.27
CA ASP A 395 12.85 -5.74 20.90
C ASP A 395 11.67 -5.23 20.06
N TRP A 396 11.72 -5.29 18.73
CA TRP A 396 10.71 -4.68 17.86
C TRP A 396 9.74 -5.67 17.22
N ILE A 397 10.10 -6.94 17.14
CA ILE A 397 9.29 -7.97 16.48
C ILE A 397 8.89 -9.04 17.48
N GLN A 398 9.87 -9.72 18.08
CA GLN A 398 9.57 -10.90 18.91
C GLN A 398 8.80 -10.52 20.17
N LEU A 399 9.32 -9.61 20.99
CA LEU A 399 8.66 -9.21 22.23
C LEU A 399 7.29 -8.55 21.96
N PRO A 400 7.15 -7.58 21.03
CA PRO A 400 5.84 -7.00 20.73
C PRO A 400 4.85 -8.02 20.19
N SER A 401 5.27 -8.99 19.37
CA SER A 401 4.38 -10.04 18.84
C SER A 401 3.85 -10.98 19.93
N GLN A 402 4.66 -11.29 20.96
CA GLN A 402 4.26 -12.12 22.10
C GLN A 402 3.17 -11.47 22.96
N ILE A 403 3.01 -10.14 22.88
CA ILE A 403 1.97 -9.40 23.58
C ILE A 403 0.80 -9.10 22.64
N ALA A 404 1.08 -8.59 21.44
CA ALA A 404 0.07 -8.11 20.50
C ALA A 404 -0.83 -9.23 19.98
N LEU A 405 -0.27 -10.40 19.63
CA LEU A 405 -1.05 -11.50 19.07
C LEU A 405 -1.98 -12.19 20.08
N PRO A 406 -1.60 -12.43 21.36
CA PRO A 406 -2.53 -13.03 22.32
C PRO A 406 -3.38 -12.03 23.11
N GLN A 407 -2.99 -10.77 23.26
CA GLN A 407 -3.73 -9.80 24.07
C GLN A 407 -4.44 -8.76 23.21
N VAL A 408 -3.69 -7.96 22.45
CA VAL A 408 -4.25 -6.87 21.64
C VAL A 408 -5.25 -7.40 20.62
N PHE A 409 -4.89 -8.46 19.87
CA PHE A 409 -5.79 -9.08 18.88
C PHE A 409 -7.12 -9.52 19.48
N ASN A 410 -7.11 -10.17 20.64
CA ASN A 410 -8.33 -10.65 21.30
C ASN A 410 -9.24 -9.47 21.70
N LEU A 411 -8.66 -8.43 22.31
CA LEU A 411 -9.42 -7.26 22.73
C LEU A 411 -9.99 -6.47 21.54
N VAL A 412 -9.19 -6.17 20.51
CA VAL A 412 -9.72 -5.45 19.33
C VAL A 412 -10.76 -6.27 18.57
N GLN A 413 -10.65 -7.61 18.59
CA GLN A 413 -11.66 -8.49 18.01
C GLN A 413 -12.95 -8.50 18.84
N GLU A 414 -12.85 -8.53 20.16
CA GLU A 414 -13.98 -8.48 21.08
C GLU A 414 -14.76 -7.16 20.97
N HIS A 415 -14.05 -6.03 21.04
CA HIS A 415 -14.65 -4.69 20.96
C HIS A 415 -14.94 -4.22 19.52
N GLN A 416 -14.44 -4.96 18.51
CA GLN A 416 -14.54 -4.61 17.08
C GLN A 416 -13.99 -3.21 16.73
N CYS A 417 -12.95 -2.75 17.42
CA CYS A 417 -12.35 -1.42 17.29
C CYS A 417 -10.99 -1.45 16.58
N PHE A 418 -10.93 -1.97 15.36
CA PHE A 418 -9.67 -2.17 14.63
C PHE A 418 -8.98 -0.89 14.19
N ASP A 419 -9.70 0.24 14.13
CA ASP A 419 -9.13 1.55 13.82
C ASP A 419 -8.07 2.04 14.81
N VAL A 420 -8.08 1.53 16.05
CA VAL A 420 -7.04 1.85 17.06
C VAL A 420 -5.63 1.40 16.66
N LEU A 421 -5.54 0.48 15.70
CA LEU A 421 -4.28 -0.05 15.18
C LEU A 421 -3.64 0.86 14.10
N PHE A 422 -4.36 1.88 13.63
CA PHE A 422 -3.94 2.74 12.51
C PHE A 422 -3.39 4.09 12.97
N TYR A 423 -3.18 4.27 14.28
CA TYR A 423 -2.43 5.39 14.83
C TYR A 423 -1.50 4.91 15.93
N TYR A 424 -0.39 5.61 16.08
CA TYR A 424 0.59 5.31 17.10
C TYR A 424 0.03 5.54 18.49
N GLN A 425 0.18 4.50 19.31
CA GLN A 425 0.12 4.53 20.76
C GLN A 425 1.21 3.60 21.28
N SER A 426 1.72 3.87 22.49
CA SER A 426 2.59 2.91 23.15
C SER A 426 1.81 1.62 23.41
N GLN A 427 2.48 0.47 23.38
CA GLN A 427 1.80 -0.82 23.57
C GLN A 427 1.08 -0.89 24.94
N ARG A 428 1.65 -0.24 25.96
CA ARG A 428 1.05 -0.14 27.29
C ARG A 428 -0.24 0.68 27.29
N ASP A 429 -0.23 1.84 26.62
CA ASP A 429 -1.40 2.72 26.58
C ASP A 429 -2.52 2.12 25.73
N LEU A 430 -2.16 1.41 24.64
CA LEU A 430 -3.12 0.68 23.82
C LEU A 430 -3.83 -0.41 24.64
N LEU A 431 -3.08 -1.26 25.36
CA LEU A 431 -3.67 -2.30 26.21
C LEU A 431 -4.59 -1.69 27.27
N LYS A 432 -4.11 -0.65 27.96
CA LYS A 432 -4.93 0.04 28.98
C LYS A 432 -6.23 0.60 28.40
N THR A 433 -6.17 1.18 27.20
CA THR A 433 -7.35 1.72 26.52
C THR A 433 -8.34 0.61 26.21
N LEU A 434 -7.86 -0.51 25.67
CA LEU A 434 -8.67 -1.66 25.31
C LEU A 434 -9.28 -2.38 26.51
N GLU A 435 -8.55 -2.53 27.62
CA GLU A 435 -9.07 -3.14 28.85
C GLU A 435 -10.18 -2.31 29.53
N THR A 436 -10.34 -1.05 29.13
CA THR A 436 -11.34 -0.12 29.69
C THR A 436 -12.48 0.24 28.73
N ALA A 437 -12.44 -0.27 27.51
CA ALA A 437 -13.47 -0.09 26.48
C ALA A 437 -14.66 -1.03 26.72
#